data_AF-A0A949GAR5-F1
#
_entry.id   AF-A0A949GAR5-F1
#
_cell.length_a   1.000
_cell.length_b   1.000
_cell.length_c   1.000
_cell.angle_alpha   90.00
_cell.angle_beta   90.00
_cell.angle_gamma   90.00
#
_symmetry.space_group_name_H-M   'P 1'
#
loop_
_entity.id
_entity.type
_entity.pdbx_description
1 polymer ?
#
loop_
_entity_poly.entity_id
_entity_poly.type
_entity_poly.pdbx_seq_one_letter_code
_entity_poly.pdbx_strand_id
1 'polypeptide(L)'
;MNNIDNAEIAELMRIVDTDLRQKWEQTMGRNLLCEQKKMEYAQAVSQSHALTIARINIYCLPISALIAIAVVVAAAFGVPAGLHRPAVAIITLLIAACPFIWTARMIQKFTGKMNQAVEIQLECSEIFARFKKSVDGLECIKDDDLLDKIDEGIVRDRLVEAALTVLDAQDVADALRWDKDASRSDVIRSAKTVDLLSKRFEAIRLIAANDFSLTFSGGSIFGDARKRLDVRRSKNTKANGVTSTR
;
A
#
# COMPACT_ATOMS: atom_id res chain seq x y z
N MET A 1 -10.75 1.05 -2.97
CA MET A 1 -9.29 1.03 -3.18
C MET A 1 -8.67 1.76 -2.01
N ASN A 2 -7.88 1.07 -1.19
CA ASN A 2 -7.16 1.72 -0.09
C ASN A 2 -5.99 2.47 -0.71
N ASN A 3 -6.05 3.80 -0.74
CA ASN A 3 -4.88 4.60 -1.08
C ASN A 3 -3.86 4.40 0.05
N ILE A 4 -2.70 3.85 -0.30
CA ILE A 4 -1.57 3.81 0.59
C ILE A 4 -1.04 5.24 0.72
N ASP A 5 -0.77 5.69 1.94
CA ASP A 5 -0.19 6.99 2.20
C ASP A 5 1.35 6.93 2.18
N ASN A 6 2.01 8.10 2.10
CA ASN A 6 3.48 8.13 2.06
C ASN A 6 4.11 7.62 3.36
N ALA A 7 3.40 7.71 4.48
CA ALA A 7 3.88 7.21 5.76
C ALA A 7 3.98 5.68 5.72
N GLU A 8 2.92 5.00 5.26
CA GLU A 8 2.92 3.56 5.04
C GLU A 8 3.97 3.13 4.00
N ILE A 9 4.19 3.91 2.92
CA ILE A 9 5.25 3.61 1.94
C ILE A 9 6.62 3.68 2.60
N ALA A 10 6.92 4.77 3.30
CA ALA A 10 8.19 4.96 3.97
C ALA A 10 8.42 3.87 5.03
N GLU A 11 7.37 3.48 5.75
CA GLU A 11 7.39 2.39 6.71
C GLU A 11 7.69 1.04 6.05
N LEU A 12 6.96 0.66 4.99
CA LEU A 12 7.21 -0.57 4.24
C LEU A 12 8.64 -0.61 3.68
N MET A 13 9.13 0.51 3.16
CA MET A 13 10.49 0.63 2.62
C MET A 13 11.57 0.56 3.70
N ARG A 14 11.23 0.86 4.96
CA ARG A 14 12.11 0.78 6.13
C ARG A 14 12.13 -0.62 6.75
N ILE A 15 10.96 -1.26 6.83
CA ILE A 15 10.78 -2.57 7.46
C ILE A 15 11.34 -3.68 6.56
N VAL A 16 11.10 -3.63 5.26
CA VAL A 16 11.60 -4.68 4.35
C VAL A 16 13.08 -4.44 4.03
N ASP A 17 13.89 -5.47 4.21
CA ASP A 17 15.32 -5.39 3.90
C ASP A 17 15.56 -5.08 2.41
N THR A 18 16.68 -4.42 2.13
CA THR A 18 16.99 -3.97 0.77
C THR A 18 17.15 -5.12 -0.21
N ASP A 19 17.74 -6.23 0.21
CA ASP A 19 17.95 -7.39 -0.67
C ASP A 19 16.62 -8.08 -0.98
N LEU A 20 15.77 -8.22 0.04
CA LEU A 20 14.44 -8.81 -0.13
C LEU A 20 13.54 -7.95 -1.04
N ARG A 21 13.60 -6.62 -0.86
CA ARG A 21 12.91 -5.67 -1.73
C ARG A 21 13.39 -5.76 -3.17
N GLN A 22 14.71 -5.85 -3.39
CA GLN A 22 15.27 -5.98 -4.74
C GLN A 22 14.82 -7.26 -5.45
N LYS A 23 14.68 -8.38 -4.71
CA LYS A 23 14.13 -9.61 -5.28
C LYS A 23 12.69 -9.41 -5.77
N TRP A 24 11.86 -8.72 -4.98
CA TRP A 24 10.50 -8.40 -5.40
C TRP A 24 10.46 -7.47 -6.61
N GLU A 25 11.30 -6.44 -6.63
CA GLU A 25 11.45 -5.50 -7.74
C GLU A 25 11.83 -6.21 -9.05
N GLN A 26 12.76 -7.17 -8.98
CA GLN A 26 13.19 -7.99 -10.12
C GLN A 26 12.05 -8.87 -10.63
N THR A 27 11.33 -9.54 -9.74
CA THR A 27 10.18 -10.38 -10.10
C THR A 27 9.05 -9.59 -10.76
N MET A 28 8.76 -8.39 -10.25
CA MET A 28 7.66 -7.57 -10.73
C MET A 28 8.06 -6.65 -11.90
N GLY A 29 9.35 -6.54 -12.22
CA GLY A 29 9.87 -5.65 -13.26
C GLY A 29 9.65 -4.17 -12.95
N ARG A 30 9.69 -3.79 -11.66
CA ARG A 30 9.42 -2.43 -11.17
C ARG A 30 10.49 -2.00 -10.18
N ASN A 31 10.68 -0.69 -10.02
CA ASN A 31 11.63 -0.13 -9.06
C ASN A 31 10.88 0.76 -8.07
N LEU A 32 10.76 0.32 -6.82
CA LEU A 32 9.95 0.97 -5.79
C LEU A 32 10.50 2.35 -5.42
N LEU A 33 11.83 2.55 -5.45
CA LEU A 33 12.41 3.88 -5.23
C LEU A 33 12.03 4.87 -6.34
N CYS A 34 11.94 4.39 -7.59
CA CYS A 34 11.47 5.20 -8.71
C CYS A 34 9.99 5.54 -8.56
N GLU A 35 9.15 4.56 -8.23
CA GLU A 35 7.71 4.78 -8.02
C GLU A 35 7.44 5.71 -6.82
N GLN A 36 8.21 5.60 -5.73
CA GLN A 36 8.13 6.52 -4.60
C GLN A 36 8.41 7.97 -5.03
N LYS A 37 9.48 8.21 -5.79
CA LYS A 37 9.81 9.55 -6.30
C LYS A 37 8.74 10.10 -7.23
N LYS A 38 8.13 9.25 -8.07
CA LYS A 38 7.00 9.65 -8.92
C LYS A 38 5.78 10.04 -8.09
N MET A 39 5.50 9.31 -7.02
CA MET A 39 4.40 9.60 -6.11
C MET A 39 4.62 10.91 -5.34
N GLU A 40 5.82 11.16 -4.83
CA GLU A 40 6.20 12.43 -4.20
C GLU A 40 6.07 13.60 -5.18
N TYR A 41 6.53 13.43 -6.43
CA TYR A 41 6.36 14.42 -7.48
C TYR A 41 4.88 14.69 -7.79
N ALA A 42 4.07 13.65 -7.97
CA ALA A 42 2.64 13.78 -8.25
C ALA A 42 1.91 14.52 -7.12
N GLN A 43 2.26 14.26 -5.86
CA GLN A 43 1.70 14.96 -4.71
C GLN A 43 2.16 16.41 -4.62
N ALA A 44 3.44 16.70 -4.86
CA ALA A 44 3.94 18.07 -4.89
C ALA A 44 3.23 18.90 -5.98
N VAL A 45 2.99 18.29 -7.14
CA VAL A 45 2.18 18.88 -8.21
C VAL A 45 0.76 19.14 -7.73
N SER A 46 0.09 18.16 -7.12
CA SER A 46 -1.28 18.31 -6.57
C SER A 46 -1.39 19.43 -5.52
N GLN A 47 -0.45 19.54 -4.58
CA GLN A 47 -0.43 20.60 -3.57
C GLN A 47 -0.20 21.99 -4.19
N SER A 48 0.73 22.11 -5.13
CA SER A 48 0.96 23.35 -5.89
C SER A 48 -0.27 23.77 -6.69
N HIS A 49 -1.01 22.80 -7.23
CA HIS A 49 -2.28 23.04 -7.91
C HIS A 49 -3.36 23.55 -6.96
N ALA A 50 -3.53 22.95 -5.78
CA ALA A 50 -4.51 23.40 -4.79
C ALA A 50 -4.27 24.88 -4.40
N LEU A 51 -3.00 25.26 -4.18
CA LEU A 51 -2.61 26.64 -3.91
C LEU A 51 -2.86 27.57 -5.10
N THR A 52 -2.61 27.10 -6.33
CA THR A 52 -2.81 27.91 -7.55
C THR A 52 -4.30 28.13 -7.81
N ILE A 53 -5.14 27.11 -7.67
CA ILE A 53 -6.61 27.23 -7.79
C ILE A 53 -7.13 28.16 -6.70
N ALA A 54 -6.67 28.01 -5.45
CA ALA A 54 -7.04 28.91 -4.38
C ALA A 54 -6.66 30.37 -4.71
N ARG A 55 -5.46 30.62 -5.25
CA ARG A 55 -5.03 31.96 -5.66
C ARG A 55 -5.87 32.51 -6.83
N ILE A 56 -6.18 31.70 -7.83
CA ILE A 56 -7.05 32.12 -8.95
C ILE A 56 -8.44 32.49 -8.42
N ASN A 57 -8.99 31.69 -7.50
CA ASN A 57 -10.31 31.93 -6.93
C ASN A 57 -10.33 33.15 -5.98
N ILE A 58 -9.27 33.36 -5.20
CA ILE A 58 -9.19 34.46 -4.23
C ILE A 58 -8.82 35.79 -4.89
N TYR A 59 -7.97 35.80 -5.92
CA TYR A 59 -7.46 37.03 -6.51
C TYR A 59 -8.05 37.31 -7.90
N CYS A 60 -8.06 36.34 -8.81
CA CYS A 60 -8.46 36.59 -10.20
C CYS A 60 -9.98 36.75 -10.37
N LEU A 61 -10.79 35.91 -9.71
CA LEU A 61 -12.26 35.97 -9.79
C LEU A 61 -12.88 37.28 -9.25
N PRO A 62 -12.51 37.79 -8.06
CA PRO A 62 -13.08 39.04 -7.57
C PRO A 62 -12.58 40.26 -8.34
N ILE A 63 -11.32 40.26 -8.79
CA ILE A 63 -10.78 41.35 -9.63
C ILE A 63 -11.47 41.37 -11.00
N SER A 64 -11.67 40.22 -11.64
CA SER A 64 -12.39 40.15 -12.92
C SER A 64 -13.86 40.54 -12.77
N ALA A 65 -14.51 40.17 -11.66
CA ALA A 65 -15.87 40.60 -11.34
C ALA A 65 -15.96 42.12 -11.13
N LEU A 66 -15.01 42.71 -10.39
CA LEU A 66 -14.94 44.17 -10.19
C LEU A 66 -14.70 44.93 -11.50
N ILE A 67 -13.82 44.43 -12.37
CA ILE A 67 -13.59 45.00 -13.70
C ILE A 67 -14.86 44.92 -14.56
N ALA A 68 -15.56 43.78 -14.54
CA ALA A 68 -16.82 43.61 -15.26
C ALA A 68 -17.90 44.58 -14.75
N ILE A 69 -18.03 44.75 -13.42
CA ILE A 69 -18.96 45.72 -12.82
C ILE A 69 -18.59 47.15 -13.21
N ALA A 70 -17.31 47.54 -13.12
CA ALA A 70 -16.84 48.86 -13.51
C ALA A 70 -17.11 49.17 -14.99
N VAL A 71 -16.94 48.18 -15.86
CA VAL A 71 -17.26 48.25 -17.29
C VAL A 71 -18.77 48.45 -17.53
N VAL A 72 -19.63 47.71 -16.82
CA VAL A 72 -21.09 47.86 -16.92
C VAL A 72 -21.54 49.24 -16.43
N VAL A 73 -20.98 49.73 -15.32
CA VAL A 73 -21.27 51.07 -14.78
C VAL A 73 -20.80 52.16 -15.76
N ALA A 74 -19.60 52.04 -16.32
CA ALA A 74 -19.09 52.99 -17.31
C ALA A 74 -19.93 53.01 -18.60
N ALA A 75 -20.43 51.85 -19.05
CA ALA A 75 -21.33 51.75 -20.19
C ALA A 75 -22.73 52.35 -19.91
N ALA A 76 -23.22 52.22 -18.68
CA ALA A 76 -24.52 52.75 -18.25
C ALA A 76 -24.52 54.27 -18.06
N PHE A 77 -23.40 54.87 -17.63
CA PHE A 77 -23.34 56.29 -17.23
C PHE A 77 -22.37 57.17 -18.04
N GLY A 78 -21.52 56.62 -18.92
CA GLY A 78 -20.32 57.30 -19.41
C GLY A 78 -20.24 57.72 -20.88
N VAL A 79 -21.28 57.55 -21.72
CA VAL A 79 -21.17 57.85 -23.17
C VAL A 79 -21.95 59.12 -23.55
N PRO A 80 -21.29 60.30 -23.68
CA PRO A 80 -21.90 61.46 -24.31
C PRO A 80 -22.22 61.15 -25.79
N ALA A 81 -23.32 61.72 -26.28
CA ALA A 81 -24.08 61.30 -27.47
C ALA A 81 -23.38 61.37 -28.86
N GLY A 82 -22.05 61.44 -28.94
CA GLY A 82 -21.29 61.58 -30.19
C GLY A 82 -20.38 60.40 -30.57
N LEU A 83 -20.17 59.42 -29.69
CA LEU A 83 -19.39 58.20 -30.02
C LEU A 83 -20.36 57.04 -30.31
N HIS A 84 -20.15 56.31 -31.41
CA HIS A 84 -20.94 55.15 -31.81
C HIS A 84 -21.04 54.11 -30.66
N ARG A 85 -22.15 54.17 -29.90
CA ARG A 85 -22.51 53.28 -28.78
C ARG A 85 -22.26 51.78 -29.03
N PRO A 86 -22.52 51.18 -30.21
CA PRO A 86 -22.27 49.75 -30.40
C PRO A 86 -20.78 49.40 -30.45
N ALA A 87 -19.92 50.25 -31.02
CA ALA A 87 -18.48 49.97 -31.11
C ALA A 87 -17.81 50.02 -29.73
N VAL A 88 -18.21 51.00 -28.90
CA VAL A 88 -17.74 51.11 -27.51
C VAL A 88 -18.18 49.89 -26.72
N ALA A 89 -19.46 49.49 -26.81
CA ALA A 89 -20.00 48.32 -26.10
C ALA A 89 -19.30 47.00 -26.47
N ILE A 90 -18.95 46.80 -27.74
CA ILE A 90 -18.20 45.62 -28.20
C ILE A 90 -16.77 45.63 -27.62
N ILE A 91 -16.10 46.79 -27.62
CA ILE A 91 -14.74 46.93 -27.04
C ILE A 91 -14.76 46.68 -25.52
N THR A 92 -15.74 47.22 -24.78
CA THR A 92 -15.85 46.97 -23.34
C THR A 92 -16.16 45.50 -23.04
N LEU A 93 -16.99 44.84 -23.86
CA LEU A 93 -17.29 43.42 -23.70
C LEU A 93 -16.07 42.53 -24.00
N LEU A 94 -15.24 42.90 -24.98
CA LEU A 94 -13.97 42.23 -25.26
C LEU A 94 -12.95 42.41 -24.14
N ILE A 95 -12.85 43.62 -23.55
CA ILE A 95 -11.96 43.90 -22.41
C ILE A 95 -12.43 43.11 -21.18
N ALA A 96 -13.74 43.03 -20.92
CA ALA A 96 -14.30 42.25 -19.82
C ALA A 96 -14.13 40.74 -20.03
N ALA A 97 -14.22 40.23 -21.27
CA ALA A 97 -14.07 38.81 -21.58
C ALA A 97 -12.60 38.33 -21.62
N CYS A 98 -11.65 39.21 -21.92
CA CYS A 98 -10.22 38.89 -22.01
C CYS A 98 -9.64 38.20 -20.74
N PRO A 99 -9.86 38.72 -19.51
CA PRO A 99 -9.39 38.05 -18.29
C PRO A 99 -10.04 36.68 -18.08
N PHE A 100 -11.32 36.51 -18.44
CA PHE A 100 -12.01 35.22 -18.34
C PHE A 100 -11.43 34.16 -19.27
N ILE A 101 -11.13 34.52 -20.53
CA ILE A 101 -10.51 33.60 -21.50
C ILE A 101 -9.11 33.20 -21.02
N TRP A 102 -8.34 34.13 -20.46
CA TRP A 102 -7.02 33.85 -19.93
C TRP A 102 -7.07 32.92 -18.72
N THR A 103 -7.99 33.16 -17.77
CA THR A 103 -8.21 32.26 -16.64
C THR A 103 -8.69 30.88 -17.09
N ALA A 104 -9.59 30.79 -18.08
CA ALA A 104 -10.09 29.52 -18.60
C ALA A 104 -8.98 28.69 -19.27
N ARG A 105 -8.09 29.32 -20.06
CA ARG A 105 -6.92 28.66 -20.66
C ARG A 105 -5.91 28.21 -19.62
N MET A 106 -5.67 29.03 -18.59
CA MET A 106 -4.82 28.65 -17.45
C MET A 106 -5.41 27.41 -16.76
N ILE A 107 -6.68 27.46 -16.37
CA ILE A 107 -7.39 26.34 -15.73
C ILE A 107 -7.27 25.08 -16.60
N GLN A 108 -7.61 25.12 -17.90
CA GLN A 108 -7.50 23.96 -18.79
C GLN A 108 -6.10 23.35 -18.85
N LYS A 109 -5.05 24.17 -18.99
CA LYS A 109 -3.66 23.70 -19.01
C LYS A 109 -3.26 23.07 -17.67
N PHE A 110 -3.78 23.59 -16.56
CA PHE A 110 -3.57 23.03 -15.23
C PHE A 110 -4.37 21.75 -15.00
N THR A 111 -5.60 21.64 -15.49
CA THR A 111 -6.42 20.42 -15.39
C THR A 111 -5.76 19.23 -16.09
N GLY A 112 -5.13 19.45 -17.25
CA GLY A 112 -4.41 18.39 -17.96
C GLY A 112 -3.21 17.83 -17.15
N LYS A 113 -2.42 18.72 -16.52
CA LYS A 113 -1.32 18.31 -15.64
C LYS A 113 -1.80 17.60 -14.37
N MET A 114 -2.93 18.04 -13.83
CA MET A 114 -3.53 17.44 -12.65
C MET A 114 -4.04 16.02 -12.94
N ASN A 115 -4.72 15.81 -14.08
CA ASN A 115 -5.17 14.48 -14.47
C ASN A 115 -4.00 13.51 -14.63
N GLN A 116 -2.90 13.97 -15.22
CA GLN A 116 -1.67 13.18 -15.33
C GLN A 116 -1.05 12.86 -13.96
N ALA A 117 -1.04 13.82 -13.03
CA ALA A 117 -0.54 13.60 -11.67
C ALA A 117 -1.42 12.59 -10.90
N VAL A 118 -2.73 12.67 -11.04
CA VAL A 118 -3.69 11.73 -10.43
C VAL A 118 -3.50 10.32 -10.98
N GLU A 119 -3.33 10.19 -12.30
CA GLU A 119 -3.06 8.90 -12.95
C GLU A 119 -1.77 8.26 -12.44
N ILE A 120 -0.68 9.04 -12.36
CA ILE A 120 0.59 8.59 -11.79
C ILE A 120 0.41 8.16 -10.33
N GLN A 121 -0.34 8.93 -9.54
CA GLN A 121 -0.58 8.60 -8.14
C GLN A 121 -1.36 7.29 -7.97
N LEU A 122 -2.35 7.04 -8.82
CA LEU A 122 -3.11 5.79 -8.84
C LEU A 122 -2.21 4.60 -9.20
N GLU A 123 -1.42 4.71 -10.27
CA GLU A 123 -0.50 3.65 -10.69
C GLU A 123 0.51 3.33 -9.58
N CYS A 124 1.12 4.36 -8.97
CA CYS A 124 2.07 4.17 -7.87
C CYS A 124 1.40 3.52 -6.66
N SER A 125 0.21 3.98 -6.26
CA SER A 125 -0.52 3.41 -5.13
C SER A 125 -0.88 1.94 -5.36
N GLU A 126 -1.20 1.53 -6.59
CA GLU A 126 -1.47 0.14 -6.91
C GLU A 126 -0.22 -0.74 -6.78
N ILE A 127 0.94 -0.23 -7.23
CA ILE A 127 2.23 -0.94 -7.10
C ILE A 127 2.57 -1.14 -5.63
N PHE A 128 2.48 -0.08 -4.80
CA PHE A 128 2.74 -0.19 -3.37
C PHE A 128 1.71 -1.07 -2.66
N ALA A 129 0.44 -1.03 -3.06
CA ALA A 129 -0.59 -1.91 -2.49
C ALA A 129 -0.30 -3.39 -2.80
N ARG A 130 0.22 -3.68 -4.00
CA ARG A 130 0.66 -5.03 -4.35
C ARG A 130 1.87 -5.44 -3.53
N PHE A 131 2.86 -4.56 -3.36
CA PHE A 131 4.03 -4.82 -2.53
C PHE A 131 3.64 -5.10 -1.07
N LYS A 132 2.79 -4.25 -0.49
CA LYS A 132 2.24 -4.44 0.86
C LYS A 132 1.56 -5.80 0.99
N LYS A 133 0.70 -6.17 0.03
CA LYS A 133 0.03 -7.47 0.03
C LYS A 133 1.01 -8.65 -0.01
N SER A 134 2.09 -8.56 -0.79
CA SER A 134 3.14 -9.58 -0.81
C SER A 134 3.83 -9.69 0.55
N VAL A 135 4.15 -8.57 1.19
CA VAL A 135 4.80 -8.53 2.52
C VAL A 135 3.87 -9.05 3.61
N ASP A 136 2.62 -8.59 3.65
CA ASP A 136 1.60 -9.04 4.59
C ASP A 136 1.36 -10.55 4.47
N GLY A 137 1.37 -11.07 3.25
CA GLY A 137 1.22 -12.49 2.97
C GLY A 137 2.38 -13.38 3.43
N LEU A 138 3.55 -12.81 3.75
CA LEU A 138 4.63 -13.54 4.41
C LEU A 138 4.34 -13.76 5.90
N GLU A 139 3.36 -13.04 6.47
CA GLU A 139 2.98 -13.08 7.89
C GLU A 139 4.19 -12.93 8.85
N CYS A 140 5.18 -12.13 8.45
CA CYS A 140 6.42 -11.95 9.21
C CYS A 140 6.33 -10.85 10.27
N ILE A 141 5.33 -9.98 10.19
CA ILE A 141 5.07 -8.92 11.16
C ILE A 141 4.21 -9.51 12.27
N LYS A 142 4.74 -9.57 13.51
CA LYS A 142 3.94 -9.84 14.71
C LYS A 142 3.35 -8.52 15.20
N ASP A 143 2.11 -8.56 15.72
CA ASP A 143 1.29 -7.39 16.08
C ASP A 143 1.98 -6.36 17.01
N ASP A 144 3.10 -6.71 17.67
CA ASP A 144 3.82 -5.84 18.60
C ASP A 144 5.29 -5.50 18.23
N ASP A 145 5.88 -6.10 17.18
CA ASP A 145 7.31 -5.93 16.83
C ASP A 145 7.51 -5.23 15.47
N LEU A 146 7.13 -3.96 15.36
CA LEU A 146 7.35 -3.10 14.18
C LEU A 146 8.82 -2.62 14.02
N LEU A 147 9.73 -3.15 14.83
CA LEU A 147 11.14 -2.75 14.86
C LEU A 147 12.06 -3.70 14.09
N ASP A 148 11.63 -4.94 13.85
CA ASP A 148 12.46 -5.93 13.17
C ASP A 148 12.37 -5.78 11.64
N LYS A 149 13.54 -5.71 11.00
CA LYS A 149 13.63 -5.68 9.54
C LYS A 149 13.31 -7.06 8.98
N ILE A 150 12.33 -7.15 8.08
CA ILE A 150 12.01 -8.38 7.37
C ILE A 150 13.12 -8.68 6.38
N ASP A 151 13.94 -9.66 6.71
CA ASP A 151 14.97 -10.23 5.83
C ASP A 151 14.63 -11.68 5.44
N GLU A 152 15.47 -12.28 4.60
CA GLU A 152 15.30 -13.68 4.20
C GLU A 152 15.34 -14.66 5.39
N GLY A 153 16.08 -14.32 6.44
CA GLY A 153 16.19 -15.10 7.67
C GLY A 153 14.86 -15.15 8.44
N ILE A 154 14.21 -14.00 8.62
CA ILE A 154 12.89 -13.89 9.26
C ILE A 154 11.83 -14.63 8.44
N VAL A 155 11.86 -14.51 7.10
CA VAL A 155 10.93 -15.26 6.24
C VAL A 155 11.14 -16.76 6.40
N ARG A 156 12.40 -17.21 6.43
CA ARG A 156 12.73 -18.61 6.68
C ARG A 156 12.26 -19.07 8.07
N ASP A 157 12.50 -18.26 9.10
CA ASP A 157 12.09 -18.57 10.46
C ASP A 157 10.56 -18.66 10.60
N ARG A 158 9.83 -17.79 9.89
CA ARG A 158 8.38 -17.83 9.85
C ARG A 158 7.86 -19.09 9.15
N LEU A 159 8.49 -19.49 8.04
CA LEU A 159 8.20 -20.77 7.39
C LEU A 159 8.49 -21.96 8.30
N VAL A 160 9.57 -21.92 9.08
CA VAL A 160 9.90 -22.95 10.08
C VAL A 160 8.88 -22.97 11.22
N GLU A 161 8.43 -21.82 11.72
CA GLU A 161 7.35 -21.74 12.72
C GLU A 161 6.05 -22.32 12.19
N ALA A 162 5.65 -21.95 10.97
CA ALA A 162 4.45 -22.50 10.33
C ALA A 162 4.56 -24.03 10.14
N ALA A 163 5.70 -24.52 9.64
CA ALA A 163 5.95 -25.95 9.52
C ALA A 163 5.94 -26.68 10.88
N LEU A 164 6.43 -26.03 11.94
CA LEU A 164 6.36 -26.58 13.31
C LEU A 164 4.91 -26.77 13.74
N THR A 165 4.04 -25.79 13.50
CA THR A 165 2.60 -25.94 13.83
C THR A 165 1.92 -27.06 13.05
N VAL A 166 2.34 -27.28 11.79
CA VAL A 166 1.87 -28.42 10.98
C VAL A 166 2.32 -29.73 11.59
N LEU A 167 3.60 -29.87 11.95
CA LEU A 167 4.14 -31.08 12.58
C LEU A 167 3.48 -31.38 13.92
N ASP A 168 3.25 -30.37 14.76
CA ASP A 168 2.55 -30.55 16.04
C ASP A 168 1.11 -31.01 15.82
N ALA A 169 0.40 -30.44 14.86
CA ALA A 169 -0.96 -30.87 14.52
C ALA A 169 -0.98 -32.30 13.96
N GLN A 170 0.04 -32.69 13.18
CA GLN A 170 0.19 -34.05 12.67
C GLN A 170 0.41 -35.06 13.80
N ASP A 171 1.32 -34.77 14.73
CA ASP A 171 1.60 -35.64 15.87
C ASP A 171 0.34 -35.82 16.75
N VAL A 172 -0.47 -34.76 16.93
CA VAL A 172 -1.77 -34.84 17.63
C VAL A 172 -2.79 -35.68 16.85
N ALA A 173 -2.90 -35.47 15.54
CA ALA A 173 -3.80 -36.23 14.69
C ALA A 173 -3.45 -37.73 14.67
N ASP A 174 -2.15 -38.04 14.62
CA ASP A 174 -1.66 -39.42 14.69
C ASP A 174 -1.94 -40.03 16.06
N ALA A 175 -1.70 -39.32 17.16
CA ALA A 175 -2.03 -39.81 18.50
C ALA A 175 -3.52 -40.15 18.64
N LEU A 176 -4.41 -39.29 18.16
CA LEU A 176 -5.86 -39.52 18.17
C LEU A 176 -6.29 -40.69 17.28
N ARG A 177 -5.55 -40.98 16.21
CA ARG A 177 -5.86 -42.10 15.31
C ARG A 177 -5.63 -43.46 15.96
N TRP A 178 -4.69 -43.54 16.89
CA TRP A 178 -4.33 -44.77 17.61
C TRP A 178 -5.01 -44.90 18.98
N ASP A 179 -5.62 -43.82 19.46
CA ASP A 179 -6.39 -43.82 20.70
C ASP A 179 -7.74 -44.53 20.51
N LYS A 180 -7.98 -45.55 21.34
CA LYS A 180 -9.20 -46.37 21.30
C LYS A 180 -10.43 -45.63 21.86
N ASP A 181 -10.19 -44.63 22.69
CA ASP A 181 -11.25 -43.85 23.35
C ASP A 181 -11.55 -42.55 22.57
N ALA A 182 -10.77 -42.23 21.53
CA ALA A 182 -10.98 -41.03 20.73
C ALA A 182 -12.27 -41.09 19.92
N SER A 183 -13.05 -40.01 19.99
CA SER A 183 -14.28 -39.90 19.22
C SER A 183 -13.98 -39.75 17.73
N ARG A 184 -14.85 -40.30 16.87
CA ARG A 184 -14.77 -40.10 15.41
C ARG A 184 -14.74 -38.61 15.04
N SER A 185 -15.43 -37.76 15.78
CA SER A 185 -15.43 -36.31 15.56
C SER A 185 -14.07 -35.67 15.81
N ASP A 186 -13.33 -36.10 16.82
CA ASP A 186 -12.01 -35.52 17.16
C ASP A 186 -10.95 -35.92 16.13
N VAL A 187 -11.00 -37.17 15.65
CA VAL A 187 -10.14 -37.64 14.54
C VAL A 187 -10.41 -36.83 13.27
N ILE A 188 -11.67 -36.56 12.92
CA ILE A 188 -12.00 -35.74 11.74
C ILE A 188 -11.55 -34.29 11.93
N ARG A 189 -11.73 -33.72 13.13
CA ARG A 189 -11.37 -32.33 13.42
C ARG A 189 -9.86 -32.11 13.38
N SER A 190 -9.07 -33.04 13.94
CA SER A 190 -7.61 -32.97 13.91
C SER A 190 -7.08 -33.07 12.47
N ALA A 191 -7.61 -33.98 11.65
CA ALA A 191 -7.26 -34.08 10.23
C ALA A 191 -7.56 -32.78 9.45
N LYS A 192 -8.71 -32.14 9.69
CA LYS A 192 -9.04 -30.83 9.09
C LYS A 192 -8.10 -29.71 9.54
N THR A 193 -7.63 -29.77 10.79
CA THR A 193 -6.69 -28.79 11.34
C THR A 193 -5.33 -28.92 10.65
N VAL A 194 -4.85 -30.15 10.43
CA VAL A 194 -3.61 -30.41 9.67
C VAL A 194 -3.72 -29.86 8.25
N ASP A 195 -4.82 -30.12 7.55
CA ASP A 195 -5.05 -29.60 6.20
C ASP A 195 -5.04 -28.07 6.15
N LEU A 196 -5.73 -27.41 7.09
CA LEU A 196 -5.77 -25.95 7.20
C LEU A 196 -4.37 -25.34 7.40
N LEU A 197 -3.60 -25.89 8.34
CA LEU A 197 -2.25 -25.40 8.64
C LEU A 197 -1.29 -25.68 7.49
N SER A 198 -1.42 -26.82 6.82
CA SER A 198 -0.61 -27.17 5.64
C SER A 198 -0.86 -26.20 4.49
N LYS A 199 -2.13 -25.83 4.25
CA LYS A 199 -2.50 -24.83 3.25
C LYS A 199 -1.94 -23.44 3.57
N ARG A 200 -1.94 -23.04 4.85
CA ARG A 200 -1.36 -21.76 5.28
C ARG A 200 0.15 -21.74 5.08
N PHE A 201 0.85 -22.81 5.47
CA PHE A 201 2.28 -22.97 5.21
C PHE A 201 2.60 -22.83 3.71
N GLU A 202 1.84 -23.53 2.87
CA GLU A 202 2.04 -23.51 1.43
C GLU A 202 1.75 -22.13 0.83
N ALA A 203 0.74 -21.41 1.33
CA ALA A 203 0.47 -20.04 0.89
C ALA A 203 1.65 -19.09 1.16
N ILE A 204 2.22 -19.13 2.37
CA ILE A 204 3.40 -18.33 2.72
C ILE A 204 4.59 -18.72 1.83
N ARG A 205 4.79 -20.02 1.62
CA ARG A 205 5.89 -20.55 0.78
C ARG A 205 5.75 -20.12 -0.68
N LEU A 206 4.54 -20.15 -1.22
CA LEU A 206 4.26 -19.72 -2.59
C LEU A 206 4.50 -18.22 -2.76
N ILE A 207 4.15 -17.39 -1.77
CA ILE A 207 4.44 -15.95 -1.82
C ILE A 207 5.95 -15.71 -1.77
N ALA A 208 6.66 -16.35 -0.84
CA ALA A 208 8.12 -16.25 -0.76
C ALA A 208 8.79 -16.66 -2.08
N ALA A 209 8.31 -17.72 -2.74
CA ALA A 209 8.87 -18.20 -4.01
C ALA A 209 8.47 -17.31 -5.21
N ASN A 210 7.19 -16.98 -5.33
CA ASN A 210 6.66 -16.31 -6.52
C ASN A 210 6.91 -14.81 -6.51
N ASP A 211 6.78 -14.16 -5.35
CA ASP A 211 6.87 -12.70 -5.24
C ASP A 211 8.28 -12.24 -4.84
N PHE A 212 9.04 -13.08 -4.11
CA PHE A 212 10.38 -12.73 -3.62
C PHE A 212 11.48 -13.65 -4.14
N SER A 213 11.19 -14.58 -5.06
CA SER A 213 12.17 -15.51 -5.64
C SER A 213 12.97 -16.30 -4.59
N LEU A 214 12.41 -16.53 -3.41
CA LEU A 214 13.05 -17.28 -2.33
C LEU A 214 12.78 -18.77 -2.48
N THR A 215 13.82 -19.54 -2.74
CA THR A 215 13.74 -20.99 -2.96
C THR A 215 14.10 -21.76 -1.69
N PHE A 216 13.17 -21.82 -0.75
CA PHE A 216 13.30 -22.71 0.39
C PHE A 216 12.84 -24.13 0.05
N SER A 217 13.71 -25.11 0.22
CA SER A 217 13.33 -26.52 0.11
C SER A 217 12.36 -26.87 1.25
N GLY A 218 11.17 -27.40 0.91
CA GLY A 218 10.20 -27.84 1.92
C GLY A 218 10.84 -28.85 2.89
N GLY A 219 11.67 -29.76 2.37
CA GLY A 219 12.37 -30.75 3.21
C GLY A 219 13.34 -30.13 4.22
N SER A 220 14.04 -29.05 3.87
CA SER A 220 14.94 -28.38 4.82
C SER A 220 14.17 -27.62 5.89
N ILE A 221 13.06 -26.97 5.52
CA ILE A 221 12.18 -26.27 6.45
C ILE A 221 11.54 -27.24 7.45
N PHE A 222 10.97 -28.35 6.99
CA PHE A 222 10.39 -29.38 7.86
C PHE A 222 11.46 -30.08 8.71
N GLY A 223 12.68 -30.28 8.18
CA GLY A 223 13.81 -30.81 8.94
C GLY A 223 14.21 -29.90 10.11
N ASP A 224 14.28 -28.59 9.89
CA ASP A 224 14.60 -27.63 10.96
C ASP A 224 13.43 -27.43 11.93
N ALA A 225 12.18 -27.47 11.45
CA ALA A 225 11.00 -27.46 12.30
C ALA A 225 10.99 -28.68 13.24
N ARG A 226 11.33 -29.87 12.74
CA ARG A 226 11.41 -31.08 13.57
C ARG A 226 12.48 -30.97 14.66
N LYS A 227 13.67 -30.46 14.32
CA LYS A 227 14.72 -30.20 15.33
C LYS A 227 14.24 -29.23 16.42
N ARG A 228 13.57 -28.14 16.04
CA ARG A 228 13.01 -27.19 17.02
C ARG A 228 11.96 -27.84 17.92
N LEU A 229 11.14 -28.71 17.35
CA LEU A 229 10.12 -29.45 18.08
C LEU A 229 10.74 -30.43 19.10
N ASP A 230 11.75 -31.21 18.70
CA ASP A 230 12.44 -32.14 19.60
C ASP A 230 13.14 -31.42 20.77
N VAL A 231 13.71 -30.25 20.51
CA VAL A 231 14.27 -29.37 21.54
C VAL A 231 13.19 -28.88 22.50
N ARG A 232 12.03 -28.42 22.00
CA ARG A 232 10.90 -28.01 22.86
C ARG A 232 10.42 -29.15 23.75
N ARG A 233 10.31 -30.36 23.20
CA ARG A 233 9.90 -31.56 23.95
C ARG A 233 10.91 -31.93 25.03
N SER A 234 12.20 -32.02 24.70
CA SER A 234 13.23 -32.35 25.69
C SER A 234 13.30 -31.35 26.84
N LYS A 235 13.03 -30.06 26.59
CA LYS A 235 12.92 -29.03 27.63
C LYS A 235 11.69 -29.24 28.53
N ASN A 236 10.52 -29.54 27.95
CA ASN A 236 9.30 -29.82 28.72
C ASN A 236 9.41 -31.09 29.57
N THR A 237 10.05 -32.15 29.07
CA THR A 237 10.29 -33.38 29.86
C THR A 237 11.21 -33.12 31.05
N LYS A 238 12.23 -32.27 30.89
CA LYS A 238 13.09 -31.85 32.01
C LYS A 238 12.36 -30.97 33.03
N ALA A 239 11.44 -30.11 32.58
CA ALA A 239 10.64 -29.28 33.49
C ALA A 239 9.65 -30.11 34.32
N ASN A 240 8.99 -31.10 33.71
CA ASN A 240 8.04 -31.97 34.41
C ASN A 240 8.70 -33.08 35.25
N GLY A 241 9.96 -33.43 34.96
CA GLY A 241 10.75 -34.40 35.73
C GLY A 241 11.27 -33.86 37.07
N VAL A 242 11.26 -32.55 37.29
CA VAL A 242 11.71 -31.92 38.56
C VAL A 242 10.60 -31.91 39.62
N THR A 243 9.34 -32.13 39.25
CA THR A 243 8.19 -32.17 40.18
C THR A 243 7.85 -33.56 40.73
N SER A 244 8.56 -34.62 40.34
CA SER A 244 8.34 -35.98 40.86
C SER A 244 9.48 -36.43 41.78
N THR A 245 9.70 -35.68 42.86
CA THR A 245 10.35 -36.19 44.07
C THR A 245 9.74 -35.49 45.29
N ARG A 246 8.61 -36.01 45.75
CA ARG A 246 8.26 -36.03 47.18
C ARG A 246 7.15 -37.00 47.47
#